data_AF-A0A077UHE2-F1
#
_entry.id   AF-A0A077UHE2-F1
#
_cell.length_a   1.000
_cell.length_b   1.000
_cell.length_c   1.000
_cell.angle_alpha   90.00
_cell.angle_beta   90.00
_cell.angle_gamma   90.00
#
_symmetry.space_group_name_H-M   'P 1'
#
loop_
_entity.id
_entity.type
_entity.pdbx_description
1 polymer ?
#
loop_
_entity_poly.entity_id
_entity_poly.type
_entity_poly.pdbx_seq_one_letter_code
_entity_poly.pdbx_strand_id
1 'polypeptide(L)'
;MAENNQNSLVTKIATYGSFIAIASFVILFISIFLKFSFNIEYTSTIMNICRYTLILGFIFMSLPDVVDKNIKKIIFDAFIIIVFIFFLL
;
A
#
# COMPACT_ATOMS: atom_id res chain seq x y z
N MET A 1 26.89 -8.69 12.53
CA MET A 1 26.22 -7.50 13.14
C MET A 1 25.53 -6.60 12.11
N ALA A 2 26.02 -6.44 10.87
CA ALA A 2 25.37 -5.61 9.85
C ALA A 2 23.99 -6.12 9.36
N GLU A 3 23.83 -7.44 9.25
CA GLU A 3 22.60 -8.08 8.76
C GLU A 3 21.38 -7.80 9.67
N ASN A 4 21.59 -7.72 10.99
CA ASN A 4 20.54 -7.44 11.98
C ASN A 4 20.05 -5.98 11.90
N ASN A 5 20.96 -5.02 11.63
CA ASN A 5 20.59 -3.62 11.46
C ASN A 5 19.84 -3.38 10.14
N GLN A 6 20.18 -4.10 9.09
CA GLN A 6 19.51 -3.98 7.79
C GLN A 6 18.08 -4.55 7.84
N ASN A 7 17.89 -5.72 8.47
CA ASN A 7 16.54 -6.26 8.69
C ASN A 7 15.69 -5.37 9.61
N SER A 8 16.28 -4.76 10.64
CA SER A 8 15.61 -3.79 11.52
C SER A 8 15.06 -2.56 10.75
N LEU A 9 15.85 -1.98 9.85
CA LEU A 9 15.43 -0.82 9.06
C LEU A 9 14.34 -1.18 8.04
N VAL A 10 14.49 -2.31 7.34
CA VAL A 10 13.51 -2.75 6.34
C VAL A 10 12.17 -3.10 7.00
N THR A 11 12.20 -3.73 8.18
CA THR A 11 10.99 -4.02 8.96
C THR A 11 10.27 -2.75 9.41
N LYS A 12 11.01 -1.71 9.81
CA LYS A 12 10.43 -0.39 10.13
C LYS A 12 9.79 0.24 8.90
N ILE A 13 10.48 0.26 7.76
CA ILE A 13 9.98 0.80 6.50
C ILE A 13 8.68 0.08 6.08
N ALA A 14 8.65 -1.24 6.19
CA ALA A 14 7.45 -2.02 5.90
C ALA A 14 6.29 -1.68 6.85
N THR A 15 6.58 -1.44 8.13
CA THR A 15 5.56 -1.02 9.10
C THR A 15 4.96 0.34 8.72
N TYR A 16 5.78 1.30 8.31
CA TYR A 16 5.29 2.58 7.78
C TYR A 16 4.55 2.41 6.44
N GLY A 17 5.02 1.52 5.57
CA GLY A 17 4.35 1.14 4.32
C GLY A 17 2.94 0.60 4.55
N SER A 18 2.79 -0.33 5.48
CA SER A 18 1.50 -0.88 5.90
C SER A 18 0.58 0.21 6.48
N PHE A 19 1.11 1.10 7.31
CA PHE A 19 0.34 2.21 7.86
C PHE A 19 -0.17 3.16 6.77
N ILE A 20 0.70 3.50 5.81
CA ILE A 20 0.36 4.34 4.66
C ILE A 20 -0.70 3.65 3.78
N ALA A 21 -0.59 2.34 3.54
CA ALA A 21 -1.57 1.58 2.78
C ALA A 21 -2.95 1.59 3.47
N ILE A 22 -3.00 1.32 4.78
CA ILE A 22 -4.24 1.32 5.56
C ILE A 22 -4.87 2.72 5.58
N ALA A 23 -4.09 3.75 5.88
CA ALA A 23 -4.59 5.13 5.90
C ALA A 23 -5.13 5.55 4.53
N SER A 24 -4.41 5.21 3.45
CA SER A 24 -4.82 5.49 2.08
C SER A 24 -6.11 4.75 1.71
N PHE A 25 -6.27 3.50 2.15
CA PHE A 25 -7.51 2.74 1.95
C PHE A 25 -8.72 3.39 2.63
N VAL A 26 -8.56 3.82 3.89
CA VAL A 26 -9.61 4.52 4.64
C VAL A 26 -10.00 5.83 3.97
N ILE A 27 -9.02 6.65 3.57
CA ILE A 27 -9.27 7.92 2.89
C ILE A 27 -9.96 7.70 1.54
N LEU A 28 -9.57 6.66 0.80
CA LEU A 28 -10.18 6.30 -0.47
C LEU A 28 -11.65 5.88 -0.29
N PHE A 29 -11.95 5.10 0.75
CA PHE A 29 -13.31 4.73 1.11
C PHE A 29 -14.18 5.94 1.47
N ILE A 30 -13.65 6.85 2.31
CA ILE A 30 -14.33 8.11 2.67
C ILE A 30 -14.54 8.98 1.42
N SER A 31 -13.55 9.05 0.52
CA SER A 31 -13.64 9.85 -0.70
C SER A 31 -14.70 9.30 -1.66
N ILE A 32 -14.84 7.97 -1.77
CA ILE A 32 -15.94 7.34 -2.52
C ILE A 32 -17.29 7.71 -1.91
N PHE A 33 -17.41 7.63 -0.58
CA PHE A 33 -18.65 7.97 0.12
C PHE A 33 -19.04 9.44 -0.08
N LEU A 34 -18.07 10.35 0.03
CA LEU A 34 -18.27 11.78 -0.20
C LEU A 34 -18.64 12.08 -1.65
N LYS A 35 -18.02 11.39 -2.63
CA LYS A 35 -18.38 11.52 -4.04
C LYS A 35 -19.82 11.07 -4.28
N PHE A 36 -20.22 9.94 -3.70
CA PHE A 36 -21.58 9.40 -3.84
C PHE A 36 -22.63 10.28 -3.17
N SER A 37 -22.33 10.82 -1.99
CA SER A 37 -23.31 11.55 -1.17
C SER A 37 -23.41 13.04 -1.51
N PHE A 38 -22.30 13.66 -1.93
CA PHE A 38 -22.19 15.13 -2.07
C PHE A 38 -21.66 15.59 -3.44
N ASN A 39 -21.31 14.66 -4.35
CA ASN A 39 -20.82 14.95 -5.70
C ASN A 39 -19.67 15.99 -5.77
N ILE A 40 -18.76 15.94 -4.80
CA ILE A 40 -17.65 16.90 -4.67
C ILE A 40 -16.61 16.65 -5.76
N GLU A 41 -16.39 17.59 -6.68
CA GLU A 41 -15.47 17.43 -7.84
C GLU A 41 -14.04 17.03 -7.45
N TYR A 42 -13.52 17.52 -6.32
CA TYR A 42 -12.16 17.24 -5.85
C TYR A 42 -11.96 15.79 -5.37
N THR A 43 -13.04 15.03 -5.11
CA THR A 43 -12.90 13.63 -4.67
C THR A 43 -12.24 12.74 -5.70
N SER A 44 -12.38 13.02 -7.01
CA SER A 44 -11.73 12.24 -8.06
C SER A 44 -10.19 12.33 -7.98
N THR A 45 -9.66 13.52 -7.75
CA THR A 45 -8.22 13.76 -7.59
C THR A 45 -7.69 13.10 -6.32
N ILE A 46 -8.42 13.23 -5.20
CA ILE A 46 -8.05 12.60 -3.92
C ILE A 46 -8.04 11.07 -4.06
N MET A 47 -9.06 10.49 -4.69
CA MET A 47 -9.12 9.05 -4.95
C MET A 47 -7.91 8.58 -5.75
N ASN A 48 -7.52 9.30 -6.81
CA ASN A 48 -6.35 8.95 -7.61
C ASN A 48 -5.04 9.03 -6.82
N ILE A 49 -4.84 10.06 -6.00
CA ILE A 49 -3.66 10.15 -5.12
C ILE A 49 -3.65 8.95 -4.16
N CYS A 50 -4.76 8.66 -3.49
CA CYS A 50 -4.85 7.53 -2.58
C CYS A 50 -4.61 6.18 -3.26
N ARG A 51 -5.02 6.00 -4.53
CA ARG A 51 -4.72 4.79 -5.32
C ARG A 51 -3.20 4.61 -5.47
N TYR A 52 -2.49 5.64 -5.88
CA TYR A 52 -1.03 5.57 -6.03
C TYR A 52 -0.31 5.39 -4.69
N THR A 53 -0.77 6.08 -3.64
CA THR A 53 -0.20 5.94 -2.29
C THR A 53 -0.44 4.54 -1.70
N LEU A 54 -1.58 3.91 -2.01
CA LEU A 54 -1.86 2.50 -1.66
C LEU A 54 -0.86 1.54 -2.29
N ILE A 55 -0.65 1.67 -3.61
CA ILE A 55 0.29 0.83 -4.36
C ILE A 55 1.71 0.99 -3.78
N LEU A 56 2.11 2.23 -3.49
CA LEU A 56 3.38 2.53 -2.85
C LEU A 56 3.50 1.86 -1.46
N GLY A 57 2.45 1.92 -0.65
CA GLY A 57 2.40 1.29 0.67
C GLY A 57 2.57 -0.23 0.63
N PHE A 58 1.93 -0.90 -0.34
CA PHE A 58 2.10 -2.35 -0.53
C PHE A 58 3.50 -2.73 -1.01
N ILE A 59 4.12 -1.93 -1.88
CA ILE A 59 5.51 -2.14 -2.30
C ILE A 59 6.43 -2.07 -1.07
N PHE A 60 6.25 -1.06 -0.21
CA PHE A 60 7.03 -0.96 1.02
C PHE A 60 6.78 -2.11 2.00
N MET A 61 5.53 -2.59 2.10
CA MET A 61 5.15 -3.71 2.96
C MET A 61 5.83 -5.03 2.53
N SER A 62 6.02 -5.24 1.23
CA SER A 62 6.63 -6.46 0.68
C SER A 62 8.17 -6.47 0.69
N LEU A 63 8.82 -5.35 0.98
CA LEU A 63 10.29 -5.25 1.04
C LEU A 63 10.97 -6.24 2.01
N PRO A 64 10.49 -6.49 3.24
CA PRO A 64 11.11 -7.44 4.17
C PRO A 64 11.11 -8.85 3.60
N ASP A 65 10.02 -9.26 2.95
CA ASP A 65 9.90 -10.61 2.39
C ASP A 65 10.84 -10.82 1.19
N VAL A 66 11.17 -9.75 0.44
CA VAL A 66 12.22 -9.76 -0.60
C VAL A 66 13.61 -9.90 0.00
N VAL A 67 13.89 -9.18 1.10
CA VAL A 67 15.19 -9.24 1.80
C VAL A 67 15.41 -10.60 2.45
N ASP A 68 14.38 -11.17 3.08
CA ASP A 68 14.39 -12.50 3.68
C ASP A 68 14.33 -13.64 2.63
N LYS A 69 14.36 -13.30 1.32
CA LYS A 69 14.29 -14.23 0.18
C LYS A 69 13.13 -15.23 0.27
N ASN A 70 12.01 -14.81 0.85
CA ASN A 70 10.89 -15.69 1.11
C ASN A 70 9.96 -15.75 -0.11
N ILE A 71 10.38 -16.51 -1.13
CA ILE A 71 9.77 -16.58 -2.46
C ILE A 71 8.25 -16.79 -2.42
N LYS A 72 7.75 -17.64 -1.50
CA LYS A 72 6.29 -17.89 -1.37
C LYS A 72 5.53 -16.62 -0.98
N LYS A 73 6.05 -15.84 -0.05
CA LYS A 73 5.43 -14.59 0.41
C LYS A 73 5.54 -13.49 -0.64
N ILE A 74 6.69 -13.38 -1.30
CA ILE A 74 6.89 -12.41 -2.39
C ILE A 74 5.84 -12.62 -3.51
N ILE A 75 5.59 -13.87 -3.91
CA ILE A 75 4.59 -14.19 -4.93
C ILE A 75 3.18 -13.82 -4.45
N PHE A 76 2.87 -14.07 -3.19
CA PHE A 76 1.57 -13.75 -2.60
C PHE A 76 1.34 -12.22 -2.52
N ASP A 77 2.34 -11.47 -2.07
CA ASP A 77 2.29 -10.01 -2.02
C ASP A 77 2.20 -9.40 -3.42
N ALA A 78 2.98 -9.88 -4.38
CA ALA A 78 2.90 -9.45 -5.77
C ALA A 78 1.52 -9.73 -6.38
N PHE A 79 0.92 -10.88 -6.07
CA PHE A 79 -0.44 -11.20 -6.48
C PHE A 79 -1.46 -10.23 -5.88
N ILE A 80 -1.36 -9.92 -4.58
CA ILE A 80 -2.23 -8.93 -3.92
C ILE A 80 -2.08 -7.55 -4.58
N ILE A 81 -0.86 -7.10 -4.84
CA ILE A 81 -0.59 -5.82 -5.50
C ILE A 81 -1.24 -5.77 -6.89
N ILE A 82 -1.08 -6.84 -7.68
CA ILE A 82 -1.68 -6.93 -9.03
C ILE A 82 -3.22 -6.92 -8.96
N VAL A 83 -3.80 -7.67 -8.03
CA VAL A 83 -5.27 -7.69 -7.82
C VAL A 83 -5.75 -6.30 -7.41
N PHE A 84 -5.05 -5.63 -6.49
CA PHE A 84 -5.38 -4.27 -6.07
C PHE A 84 -5.28 -3.28 -7.23
N ILE A 85 -4.24 -3.37 -8.07
CA ILE A 85 -4.11 -2.52 -9.26
C ILE A 85 -5.31 -2.74 -10.20
N PHE A 86 -5.68 -3.99 -10.49
CA PHE A 86 -6.82 -4.29 -11.37
C PHE A 86 -8.17 -3.86 -10.80
N PHE A 87 -8.35 -3.93 -9.48
CA PHE A 87 -9.62 -3.55 -8.83
C PHE A 87 -9.74 -2.04 -8.62
N LEU A 88 -8.60 -1.34 -8.51
CA LEU A 88 -8.56 0.11 -8.27
C LEU A 88 -8.34 0.96 -9.52
N LEU A 89 -7.83 0.43 -10.64
CA LEU A 89 -7.75 1.18 -11.91
C LEU A 89 -9.13 1.28 -12.56
#